data_AF-A0A8T2SQE3-F1
#
_entry.id   AF-A0A8T2SQE3-F1
#
_cell.length_a   1.000
_cell.length_b   1.000
_cell.length_c   1.000
_cell.angle_alpha   90.00
_cell.angle_beta   90.00
_cell.angle_gamma   90.00
#
_symmetry.space_group_name_H-M   'P 1'
#
loop_
_entity.id
_entity.type
_entity.pdbx_description
1 polymer ?
#
loop_
_entity_poly.entity_id
_entity_poly.type
_entity_poly.pdbx_seq_one_letter_code
_entity_poly.pdbx_strand_id
1 'polypeptide(L)'
;MYLSIYLSIHLSIFLSIYLSIYLSIYLSFYLSIDLSLYLSMSLSLYVSIYLYIYLSISLSIYRSIYLSIYLSIYLSIYLSIYLSIYLSMYVCIYLSIDLSIYRSIDLSIYLSIYLSIYLSIYLSIYLSIYLYIYLSIHLSIYLSIYLSI
;
A
#
# COMPACT_ATOMS: atom_id res chain seq x y z
N MET A 1 9.73 32.36 -100.16
CA MET A 1 8.98 31.14 -99.77
C MET A 1 9.82 30.20 -98.93
N TYR A 2 11.00 29.76 -99.37
CA TYR A 2 11.85 28.83 -98.58
C TYR A 2 12.29 29.40 -97.22
N LEU A 3 12.73 30.66 -97.17
CA LEU A 3 13.17 31.31 -95.92
C LEU A 3 12.03 31.43 -94.89
N SER A 4 10.81 31.79 -95.34
CA SER A 4 9.65 31.93 -94.46
C SER A 4 9.16 30.59 -93.92
N ILE A 5 9.24 29.54 -94.73
CA ILE A 5 8.92 28.17 -94.32
C ILE A 5 9.96 27.65 -93.34
N TYR A 6 11.25 27.89 -93.60
CA TYR A 6 12.33 27.51 -92.69
C TYR A 6 12.18 28.20 -91.33
N LEU A 7 11.93 29.52 -91.33
CA LEU A 7 11.80 30.30 -90.10
C LEU A 7 10.56 29.90 -89.30
N SER A 8 9.42 29.64 -89.95
CA SER A 8 8.20 29.21 -89.25
C SER A 8 8.34 27.83 -88.63
N ILE A 9 8.97 26.89 -89.34
CA ILE A 9 9.25 25.54 -88.83
C ILE A 9 10.23 25.63 -87.66
N HIS A 10 11.33 26.38 -87.79
CA HIS A 10 12.29 26.52 -86.70
C HIS A 10 11.68 27.16 -85.46
N LEU A 11 10.91 28.24 -85.63
CA LEU A 11 10.29 28.96 -84.52
C LEU A 11 9.22 28.11 -83.84
N SER A 12 8.38 27.41 -84.61
CA SER A 12 7.33 26.54 -84.05
C SER A 12 7.90 25.34 -83.31
N ILE A 13 8.95 24.71 -83.84
CA ILE A 13 9.64 23.60 -83.16
C ILE A 13 10.34 24.12 -81.90
N PHE A 14 11.07 25.24 -81.99
CA PHE A 14 11.78 25.78 -80.83
C PHE A 14 10.80 26.19 -79.73
N LEU A 15 9.72 26.89 -80.07
CA LEU A 15 8.73 27.34 -79.12
C LEU A 15 7.95 26.16 -78.51
N SER A 16 7.54 25.18 -79.32
CA SER A 16 6.82 24.01 -78.81
C SER A 16 7.68 23.15 -77.89
N ILE A 17 8.95 22.91 -78.24
CA ILE A 17 9.88 22.15 -77.42
C ILE A 17 10.22 22.92 -76.15
N TYR A 18 10.58 24.20 -76.26
CA TYR A 18 10.93 25.01 -75.10
C TYR A 18 9.75 25.14 -74.14
N LEU A 19 8.56 25.47 -74.65
CA LEU A 19 7.37 25.64 -73.81
C LEU A 19 6.93 24.31 -73.20
N SER A 20 6.93 23.21 -73.96
CA SER A 20 6.53 21.90 -73.42
C SER A 20 7.50 21.40 -72.37
N ILE A 21 8.80 21.50 -72.60
CA ILE A 21 9.82 21.05 -71.64
C ILE A 21 9.84 21.96 -70.41
N TYR A 22 9.85 23.28 -70.61
CA TYR A 22 9.89 24.22 -69.49
C TYR A 22 8.61 24.11 -68.65
N LEU A 23 7.44 24.11 -69.28
CA LEU A 23 6.18 24.04 -68.55
C LEU A 23 6.00 22.67 -67.90
N SER A 24 6.34 21.56 -68.58
CA SER A 24 6.22 20.23 -67.97
C SER A 24 7.16 20.09 -66.79
N ILE A 25 8.45 20.40 -66.93
CA ILE A 25 9.44 20.23 -65.85
C ILE A 25 9.13 21.20 -64.72
N TYR A 26 8.92 22.48 -65.02
CA TYR A 26 8.69 23.48 -63.97
C TYR A 26 7.38 23.19 -63.23
N LEU A 27 6.28 22.94 -63.95
CA LEU A 27 5.00 22.70 -63.30
C LEU A 27 4.96 21.32 -62.62
N SER A 28 5.59 20.28 -63.18
CA SER A 28 5.59 18.97 -62.54
C SER A 28 6.52 18.93 -61.33
N PHE A 29 7.76 19.40 -61.44
CA PHE A 29 8.72 19.33 -60.34
C PHE A 29 8.37 20.29 -59.23
N TYR A 30 8.16 21.57 -59.56
CA TYR A 30 7.93 22.58 -58.54
C TYR A 30 6.63 22.31 -57.79
N LEU A 31 5.55 22.00 -58.52
CA LEU A 31 4.25 21.76 -57.90
C LEU A 31 4.20 20.41 -57.17
N SER A 32 4.82 19.35 -57.68
CA SER A 32 4.85 18.07 -56.94
C SER A 32 5.73 18.11 -55.70
N ILE A 33 6.91 18.73 -55.78
CA ILE A 33 7.85 18.81 -54.66
C ILE A 33 7.29 19.73 -53.59
N ASP A 34 6.85 20.93 -53.95
CA ASP A 34 6.32 21.89 -52.97
C ASP A 34 5.06 21.34 -52.31
N LEU A 35 4.14 20.78 -53.08
CA LEU A 35 2.89 20.23 -52.54
C LEU A 35 3.17 19.00 -51.66
N SER A 36 4.08 18.11 -52.07
CA SER A 36 4.42 16.92 -51.27
C SER A 36 5.17 17.26 -50.00
N LEU A 37 6.11 18.22 -50.04
CA LEU A 37 6.80 18.71 -48.85
C LEU A 37 5.83 19.43 -47.91
N TYR A 38 4.97 20.29 -48.45
CA TYR A 38 3.98 20.99 -47.63
C TYR A 38 3.01 20.00 -46.95
N LEU A 39 2.45 19.05 -47.70
CA LEU A 39 1.55 18.02 -47.14
C LEU A 39 2.26 17.13 -46.14
N SER A 40 3.46 16.62 -46.46
CA SER A 40 4.19 15.74 -45.55
C SER A 40 4.58 16.45 -44.25
N MET A 41 5.06 17.69 -44.32
CA MET A 41 5.43 18.47 -43.15
C MET A 41 4.21 18.88 -42.33
N SER A 42 3.14 19.37 -42.97
CA SER A 42 1.92 19.76 -42.25
C SER A 42 1.24 18.56 -41.60
N LEU A 43 1.14 17.43 -42.30
CA LEU A 43 0.53 16.22 -41.77
C LEU A 43 1.39 15.61 -40.66
N SER A 44 2.71 15.56 -40.83
CA SER A 44 3.61 15.03 -39.80
C SER A 44 3.61 15.90 -38.54
N LEU A 45 3.61 17.23 -38.67
CA LEU A 45 3.48 18.15 -37.54
C LEU A 45 2.12 18.02 -36.87
N TYR A 46 1.03 17.99 -37.64
CA TYR A 46 -0.31 17.84 -37.09
C TYR A 46 -0.46 16.52 -36.34
N VAL A 47 -0.09 15.41 -36.98
CA VAL A 47 -0.15 14.07 -36.37
C VAL A 47 0.76 14.03 -35.15
N SER A 48 2.03 14.39 -35.27
CA SER A 48 2.96 14.31 -34.14
C SER A 48 2.50 15.16 -32.96
N ILE A 49 2.15 16.43 -33.17
CA ILE A 49 1.75 17.33 -32.09
C ILE A 49 0.40 16.91 -31.51
N TYR A 50 -0.60 16.66 -32.36
CA TYR A 50 -1.94 16.34 -31.88
C TYR A 50 -1.99 14.97 -31.19
N LEU A 51 -1.46 13.91 -31.82
CA LEU A 51 -1.43 12.58 -31.20
C LEU A 51 -0.52 12.58 -29.97
N TYR A 52 0.66 13.20 -30.02
CA TYR A 52 1.54 13.20 -28.85
C TYR A 52 0.90 13.96 -27.70
N ILE A 53 0.48 15.20 -27.89
CA ILE A 53 -0.09 16.01 -26.81
C ILE A 53 -1.39 15.39 -26.32
N TYR A 54 -2.33 15.12 -27.22
CA TYR A 54 -3.65 14.62 -26.81
C TYR A 54 -3.52 13.24 -26.16
N LEU A 55 -2.81 12.30 -26.77
CA LEU A 55 -2.70 10.95 -26.23
C LEU A 55 -1.80 10.91 -25.00
N SER A 56 -0.62 11.51 -25.02
CA SER A 56 0.29 11.43 -23.86
C SER A 56 -0.27 12.15 -22.64
N ILE A 57 -0.83 13.35 -22.81
CA ILE A 57 -1.35 14.14 -21.69
C ILE A 57 -2.65 13.55 -21.20
N SER A 58 -3.60 13.20 -22.08
CA SER A 58 -4.86 12.61 -21.62
C SER A 58 -4.64 11.26 -20.92
N LEU A 59 -3.78 10.40 -21.46
CA LEU A 59 -3.52 9.09 -20.87
C LEU A 59 -2.71 9.21 -19.57
N SER A 60 -1.74 10.13 -19.50
CA SER A 60 -0.96 10.35 -18.27
C SER A 60 -1.81 10.95 -17.15
N ILE A 61 -2.65 11.95 -17.46
CA ILE A 61 -3.57 12.55 -16.49
C ILE A 61 -4.59 11.51 -16.04
N TYR A 62 -5.25 10.81 -16.97
CA TYR A 62 -6.23 9.78 -16.63
C TYR A 62 -5.60 8.69 -15.76
N ARG A 63 -4.43 8.17 -16.15
CA ARG A 63 -3.75 7.13 -15.40
C ARG A 63 -3.30 7.63 -14.03
N SER A 64 -2.72 8.81 -13.92
CA SER A 64 -2.26 9.35 -12.63
C SER A 64 -3.42 9.60 -11.67
N ILE A 65 -4.51 10.21 -12.13
CA ILE A 65 -5.70 10.47 -11.32
C ILE A 65 -6.38 9.16 -10.94
N TYR A 66 -6.65 8.29 -11.90
CA TYR A 66 -7.31 7.01 -11.62
C TYR A 66 -6.49 6.17 -10.65
N LEU A 67 -5.19 6.02 -10.89
CA LEU A 67 -4.32 5.19 -10.08
C LEU A 67 -4.10 5.80 -8.70
N SER A 68 -3.93 7.13 -8.58
CA SER A 68 -3.80 7.77 -7.26
C SER A 68 -5.07 7.66 -6.43
N ILE A 69 -6.24 7.94 -7.02
CA ILE A 69 -7.52 7.87 -6.31
C ILE A 69 -7.85 6.42 -5.95
N TYR A 70 -7.78 5.51 -6.92
CA TYR A 70 -8.09 4.10 -6.68
C TYR A 70 -7.15 3.51 -5.62
N LEU A 71 -5.83 3.71 -5.77
CA LEU A 71 -4.87 3.15 -4.84
C LEU A 71 -4.98 3.79 -3.46
N SER A 72 -5.17 5.12 -3.37
CA SER A 72 -5.31 5.79 -2.07
C SER A 72 -6.57 5.35 -1.34
N ILE A 73 -7.72 5.32 -2.02
CA ILE A 73 -9.00 4.93 -1.42
C ILE A 73 -8.98 3.44 -1.06
N TYR A 74 -8.61 2.58 -2.01
CA TYR A 74 -8.60 1.14 -1.77
C TYR A 74 -7.61 0.78 -0.67
N LEU A 75 -6.38 1.29 -0.72
CA LEU A 75 -5.37 0.97 0.27
C LEU A 75 -5.72 1.58 1.64
N SER A 76 -6.20 2.81 1.71
CA SER A 76 -6.59 3.42 3.00
C SER A 76 -7.75 2.70 3.65
N ILE A 77 -8.82 2.40 2.89
CA ILE A 77 -10.00 1.71 3.41
C ILE A 77 -9.65 0.28 3.77
N TYR A 78 -9.01 -0.47 2.87
CA TYR A 78 -8.65 -1.86 3.12
C TYR A 78 -7.70 -1.97 4.32
N LEU A 79 -6.63 -1.18 4.34
CA LEU A 79 -5.65 -1.23 5.42
C LEU A 79 -6.26 -0.75 6.74
N SER A 80 -7.05 0.33 6.75
CA SER A 80 -7.67 0.82 8.00
C SER A 80 -8.68 -0.18 8.56
N ILE A 81 -9.57 -0.73 7.73
CA ILE A 81 -10.59 -1.69 8.18
C ILE A 81 -9.93 -3.01 8.58
N TYR A 82 -9.07 -3.57 7.73
CA TYR A 82 -8.41 -4.83 8.02
C TYR A 82 -7.54 -4.72 9.26
N LEU A 83 -6.69 -3.70 9.36
CA LEU A 83 -5.78 -3.54 10.49
C LEU A 83 -6.55 -3.21 11.77
N SER A 84 -7.58 -2.34 11.72
CA SER A 84 -8.37 -2.03 12.91
C SER A 84 -9.15 -3.23 13.43
N ILE A 85 -9.85 -3.96 12.56
CA ILE A 85 -10.66 -5.12 12.98
C ILE A 85 -9.75 -6.26 13.40
N TYR A 86 -8.75 -6.61 12.59
CA TYR A 86 -7.86 -7.72 12.90
C TYR A 86 -7.06 -7.45 14.18
N LEU A 87 -6.44 -6.27 14.31
CA LEU A 87 -5.65 -5.93 15.49
C LEU A 87 -6.54 -5.78 16.73
N SER A 88 -7.70 -5.13 16.63
CA SER A 88 -8.61 -5.00 17.79
C SER A 88 -9.13 -6.35 18.24
N MET A 89 -9.60 -7.20 17.33
CA MET A 89 -10.11 -8.52 17.69
C MET A 89 -9.00 -9.41 18.23
N TYR A 90 -7.85 -9.46 17.56
CA TYR A 90 -6.72 -10.28 17.99
C TYR A 90 -6.21 -9.83 19.36
N VAL A 91 -5.94 -8.52 19.54
CA VAL A 91 -5.45 -7.99 20.81
C VAL A 91 -6.51 -8.12 21.89
N CYS A 92 -7.77 -7.77 21.65
CA CYS A 92 -8.81 -7.91 22.68
C CYS A 92 -9.00 -9.37 23.09
N ILE A 93 -9.10 -10.31 22.15
CA ILE A 93 -9.33 -11.72 22.46
C ILE A 93 -8.10 -12.31 23.14
N TYR A 94 -6.92 -12.15 22.55
CA TYR A 94 -5.69 -12.74 23.09
C TYR A 94 -5.36 -12.17 24.46
N LEU A 95 -5.40 -10.83 24.60
CA LEU A 95 -5.05 -10.16 25.85
C LEU A 95 -6.12 -10.37 26.93
N SER A 96 -7.41 -10.45 26.56
CA SER A 96 -8.46 -10.78 27.54
C SER A 96 -8.36 -12.23 28.02
N ILE A 97 -8.18 -13.19 27.11
CA ILE A 97 -8.06 -14.61 27.45
C ILE A 97 -6.80 -14.82 28.28
N ASP A 98 -5.65 -14.32 27.83
CA ASP A 98 -4.38 -14.53 28.54
C ASP A 98 -4.38 -13.89 29.92
N LEU A 99 -4.74 -12.60 30.04
CA LEU A 99 -4.75 -11.94 31.35
C LEU A 99 -5.84 -12.47 32.26
N SER A 100 -7.04 -12.77 31.76
CA SER A 100 -8.11 -13.24 32.63
C SER A 100 -7.86 -14.67 33.09
N ILE A 101 -7.50 -15.57 32.19
CA ILE A 101 -7.40 -17.00 32.49
C ILE A 101 -6.10 -17.30 33.21
N TYR A 102 -4.93 -16.94 32.66
CA TYR A 102 -3.66 -17.26 33.33
C TYR A 102 -3.57 -16.58 34.68
N ARG A 103 -3.84 -15.28 34.76
CA ARG A 103 -3.69 -14.56 36.02
C ARG A 103 -4.71 -15.00 37.08
N SER A 104 -5.95 -15.33 36.70
CA SER A 104 -6.93 -15.83 37.68
C SER A 104 -6.58 -17.23 38.18
N ILE A 105 -6.14 -18.11 37.28
CA ILE A 105 -5.73 -19.47 37.64
C ILE A 105 -4.48 -19.42 38.51
N ASP A 106 -3.43 -18.72 38.09
CA ASP A 106 -2.18 -18.59 38.84
C ASP A 106 -2.41 -17.98 40.22
N LEU A 107 -3.22 -16.93 40.31
CA LEU A 107 -3.54 -16.30 41.59
C LEU A 107 -4.39 -17.21 42.47
N SER A 108 -5.36 -17.94 41.90
CA SER A 108 -6.20 -18.88 42.66
C SER A 108 -5.39 -20.07 43.19
N ILE A 109 -4.46 -20.60 42.39
CA ILE A 109 -3.57 -21.68 42.78
C ILE A 109 -2.59 -21.19 43.84
N TYR A 110 -1.93 -20.05 43.61
CA TYR A 110 -1.01 -19.48 44.58
C TYR A 110 -1.71 -19.19 45.90
N LEU A 111 -2.87 -18.52 45.88
CA LEU A 111 -3.61 -18.17 47.09
C LEU A 111 -4.13 -19.42 47.80
N SER A 112 -4.68 -20.40 47.07
CA SER A 112 -5.16 -21.64 47.69
C SER A 112 -4.04 -22.45 48.32
N ILE A 113 -2.92 -22.64 47.63
CA ILE A 113 -1.77 -23.39 48.14
C ILE A 113 -1.11 -22.63 49.29
N TYR A 114 -0.79 -21.36 49.10
CA TYR A 114 -0.13 -20.55 50.12
C TYR A 114 -1.00 -20.44 51.37
N LEU A 115 -2.27 -20.07 51.22
CA LEU A 115 -3.16 -19.90 52.36
C LEU A 115 -3.44 -21.24 53.05
N SER A 116 -3.71 -22.31 52.30
CA SER A 116 -3.98 -23.62 52.92
C SER A 116 -2.77 -24.17 53.65
N ILE A 117 -1.58 -24.16 53.04
CA ILE A 117 -0.37 -24.71 53.63
C ILE A 117 0.12 -23.82 54.76
N TYR A 118 0.27 -22.52 54.53
CA TYR A 118 0.77 -21.60 55.55
C TYR A 118 -0.17 -21.55 56.74
N LEU A 119 -1.49 -21.38 56.52
CA LEU A 119 -2.44 -21.30 57.63
C LEU A 119 -2.55 -22.64 58.36
N SER A 120 -2.60 -23.78 57.65
CA SER A 120 -2.71 -25.08 58.33
C SER A 120 -1.45 -25.41 59.13
N ILE A 121 -0.26 -25.19 58.58
CA ILE A 121 1.01 -25.46 59.25
C ILE A 121 1.22 -24.47 60.40
N TYR A 122 1.06 -23.17 60.15
CA TYR A 122 1.24 -22.16 61.19
C TYR A 122 0.24 -22.36 62.32
N LEU A 123 -1.04 -22.54 62.02
CA LEU A 123 -2.08 -22.72 63.04
C LEU A 123 -1.87 -24.04 63.78
N SER A 124 -1.57 -25.15 63.08
CA SER A 124 -1.35 -26.44 63.76
C SER A 124 -0.12 -26.43 64.64
N ILE A 125 1.01 -25.89 64.18
CA ILE A 125 2.25 -25.82 64.95
C ILE A 125 2.11 -24.84 66.10
N TYR A 126 1.62 -23.62 65.84
CA TYR A 126 1.46 -22.61 66.88
C TYR A 126 0.47 -23.08 67.94
N LEU A 127 -0.71 -23.56 67.53
CA LEU A 127 -1.73 -24.03 68.46
C LEU A 127 -1.26 -25.26 69.24
N SER A 128 -0.61 -26.24 68.59
CA SER A 128 -0.14 -27.44 69.27
C SER A 128 0.99 -27.14 70.25
N ILE A 129 1.98 -26.33 69.87
CA ILE A 129 3.10 -25.96 70.75
C ILE A 129 2.59 -25.07 71.89
N TYR A 130 1.76 -24.07 71.59
CA TYR A 130 1.23 -23.16 72.60
C TYR A 130 0.34 -23.91 73.59
N LEU A 131 -0.63 -24.71 73.11
CA LEU A 131 -1.46 -25.54 74.00
C LEU A 131 -0.62 -26.54 74.77
N TYR A 132 0.35 -27.21 74.14
CA TYR A 132 1.18 -28.18 74.83
C TYR A 132 1.99 -27.50 75.94
N ILE A 133 2.71 -26.42 75.65
CA ILE A 133 3.52 -25.71 76.63
C ILE A 133 2.63 -25.12 77.72
N TYR A 134 1.59 -24.38 77.35
CA TYR A 134 0.71 -23.71 78.30
C TYR A 134 0.02 -24.73 79.20
N LEU A 135 -0.64 -25.74 78.62
CA LEU A 135 -1.39 -26.74 79.37
C LEU A 135 -0.45 -27.64 80.18
N SER A 136 0.62 -28.17 79.59
CA SER A 136 1.52 -29.09 80.32
C SER A 136 2.26 -28.40 81.45
N ILE A 137 2.78 -27.18 81.23
CA ILE A 137 3.57 -26.47 82.23
C ILE A 137 2.66 -25.88 83.30
N HIS A 138 1.58 -25.17 82.94
CA HIS A 138 0.69 -24.61 83.96
C HIS A 138 -0.03 -25.70 84.74
N LEU A 139 -0.53 -26.76 84.09
CA LEU A 139 -1.20 -27.84 84.80
C LEU A 139 -0.22 -28.60 85.70
N SER A 140 1.00 -28.89 85.24
CA SER A 140 1.99 -29.59 86.07
C SER A 140 2.44 -28.75 87.27
N ILE A 141 2.66 -27.45 87.10
CA ILE A 141 2.98 -26.53 88.20
C ILE A 141 1.81 -26.40 89.16
N TYR A 142 0.59 -26.27 88.64
CA TYR A 142 -0.61 -26.18 89.47
C TYR A 142 -0.82 -27.45 90.30
N LEU A 143 -0.73 -28.63 89.66
CA LEU A 143 -0.84 -29.92 90.34
C LEU A 143 0.27 -30.10 91.37
N SER A 144 1.52 -29.77 91.03
CA SER A 144 2.65 -29.96 91.95
C SER A 144 2.52 -29.10 93.19
N ILE A 145 2.09 -27.85 93.05
CA ILE A 145 1.82 -26.97 94.19
C ILE A 145 0.65 -27.50 95.02
N TYR A 146 -0.46 -27.87 94.38
CA TYR A 146 -1.67 -28.29 95.08
C TYR A 146 -1.53 -29.64 95.80
N LEU A 147 -0.76 -30.59 95.26
CA LEU A 147 -0.47 -31.89 95.89
C LEU A 147 0.70 -31.83 96.89
N SER A 148 1.49 -30.76 96.90
CA SER A 148 2.57 -30.53 97.87
C SER A 148 2.12 -29.86 99.18
N ILE A 149 0.82 -29.58 99.31
CA ILE A 149 0.14 -29.06 100.50
C ILE A 149 -0.65 -30.19 101.13
#